data_AF-A0A1N7PUJ3-F1
#
_entry.id   AF-A0A1N7PUJ3-F1
#
_cell.length_a   1.000
_cell.length_b   1.000
_cell.length_c   1.000
_cell.angle_alpha   90.00
_cell.angle_beta   90.00
_cell.angle_gamma   90.00
#
_symmetry.space_group_name_H-M   'P 1'
#
loop_
_entity.id
_entity.type
_entity.pdbx_description
1 polymer ?
#
loop_
_entity_poly.entity_id
_entity_poly.type
_entity_poly.pdbx_seq_one_letter_code
_entity_poly.pdbx_strand_id
1 'polypeptide(L)'
;MMEAMDINKIISEIIPPDDYQHRNGFSNEQLIDNLSDVEIFKVETELITMLQKKPDMLIVETLGYMKSEKSLPVLYELLESLNDEMAKIITATSIFEINQDQKMIEKSKASFKTIKDKFQLISAFHYLIRMQDSEISKLIQEHTTNSDYLISYNAKQVLGIS
;
A
#
# COMPACT_ATOMS: atom_id res chain seq x y z
N MET A 1 -21.52 -30.76 7.65
CA MET A 1 -20.15 -30.51 8.14
C MET A 1 -19.54 -29.53 7.16
N MET A 2 -19.22 -28.30 7.58
CA MET A 2 -18.35 -27.44 6.79
C MET A 2 -16.94 -28.03 6.91
N GLU A 3 -16.28 -28.27 5.77
CA GLU A 3 -14.84 -28.55 5.78
C GLU A 3 -14.13 -27.44 6.54
N ALA A 4 -13.22 -27.82 7.44
CA ALA A 4 -12.32 -26.85 8.04
C ALA A 4 -11.45 -26.28 6.91
N MET A 5 -11.77 -25.07 6.46
CA MET A 5 -11.01 -24.39 5.41
C MET A 5 -9.57 -24.19 5.86
N ASP A 6 -8.64 -24.58 4.98
CA ASP A 6 -7.20 -24.48 5.21
C ASP A 6 -6.74 -23.04 5.04
N ILE A 7 -6.50 -22.36 6.16
CA ILE A 7 -6.01 -20.98 6.18
C ILE A 7 -4.71 -20.81 5.38
N ASN A 8 -3.86 -21.83 5.30
CA ASN A 8 -2.61 -21.75 4.54
C ASN A 8 -2.87 -21.63 3.04
N LYS A 9 -3.95 -22.25 2.56
CA LYS A 9 -4.37 -22.14 1.16
C LYS A 9 -4.90 -20.73 0.87
N ILE A 10 -5.73 -20.19 1.74
CA ILE A 10 -6.24 -18.81 1.60
C ILE A 10 -5.08 -17.82 1.58
N ILE A 11 -4.13 -17.97 2.50
CA ILE A 11 -2.95 -17.09 2.59
C ILE A 11 -2.08 -17.18 1.33
N SER A 12 -1.86 -18.36 0.75
CA SER A 12 -1.05 -18.49 -0.47
C SER A 12 -1.73 -17.93 -1.72
N GLU A 13 -3.06 -17.87 -1.73
CA GLU A 13 -3.84 -17.20 -2.78
C GLU A 13 -3.81 -15.68 -2.63
N ILE A 14 -3.90 -15.16 -1.40
CA ILE A 14 -3.88 -13.71 -1.11
C ILE A 14 -2.47 -13.13 -1.22
N ILE A 15 -1.45 -13.85 -0.73
CA ILE A 15 -0.05 -13.44 -0.71
C ILE A 15 0.77 -14.46 -1.51
N PRO A 16 0.82 -14.32 -2.84
CA PRO A 16 1.67 -15.16 -3.68
C PRO A 16 3.16 -14.93 -3.37
N PRO A 17 4.05 -15.82 -3.86
CA PRO A 17 5.50 -15.71 -3.66
C PRO A 17 6.07 -14.32 -3.93
N ASP A 18 7.07 -13.93 -3.15
CA ASP A 18 7.74 -12.62 -3.21
C ASP A 18 8.71 -12.51 -4.38
N ASP A 19 8.18 -12.64 -5.59
CA ASP A 19 8.91 -12.42 -6.82
C ASP A 19 8.04 -11.74 -7.89
N TYR A 20 8.73 -11.19 -8.88
CA TYR A 20 8.10 -10.43 -9.95
C TYR A 20 7.12 -11.27 -10.79
N GLN A 21 7.41 -12.57 -11.02
CA GLN A 21 6.59 -13.40 -11.89
C GLN A 21 5.20 -13.64 -11.32
N HIS A 22 5.09 -13.71 -9.99
CA HIS A 22 3.82 -13.93 -9.32
C HIS A 22 3.09 -12.64 -8.94
N ARG A 23 3.81 -11.53 -8.71
CA ARG A 23 3.23 -10.28 -8.18
C ARG A 23 3.01 -9.18 -9.20
N ASN A 24 3.63 -9.24 -10.38
CA ASN A 24 3.47 -8.18 -11.37
C ASN A 24 2.02 -8.10 -11.91
N GLY A 25 1.33 -7.01 -11.61
CA GLY A 25 -0.08 -6.81 -11.99
C GLY A 25 -1.07 -7.61 -11.16
N PHE A 26 -0.63 -8.22 -10.06
CA PHE A 26 -1.49 -8.95 -9.13
C PHE A 26 -2.27 -7.99 -8.23
N SER A 27 -3.52 -8.34 -7.94
CA SER A 27 -4.34 -7.73 -6.89
C SER A 27 -5.11 -8.83 -6.17
N ASN A 28 -5.15 -8.76 -4.85
CA ASN A 28 -5.90 -9.69 -4.00
C ASN A 28 -7.22 -9.09 -3.48
N GLU A 29 -7.60 -7.88 -3.87
CA GLU A 29 -8.78 -7.19 -3.35
C GLU A 29 -10.06 -8.03 -3.53
N GLN A 30 -10.27 -8.63 -4.71
CA GLN A 30 -11.41 -9.52 -4.94
C GLN A 30 -11.37 -10.79 -4.09
N LEU A 31 -10.19 -11.30 -3.74
CA LEU A 31 -10.08 -12.45 -2.84
C LEU A 31 -10.48 -12.05 -1.43
N ILE A 32 -10.04 -10.87 -0.97
CA ILE A 32 -10.40 -10.30 0.32
C ILE A 32 -11.91 -10.05 0.42
N ASP A 33 -12.51 -9.45 -0.62
CA ASP A 33 -13.95 -9.12 -0.63
C ASP A 33 -14.86 -10.36 -0.52
N ASN A 34 -14.34 -11.54 -0.86
CA ASN A 34 -15.07 -12.80 -0.81
C ASN A 34 -14.85 -13.59 0.50
N LEU A 35 -14.02 -13.09 1.42
CA LEU A 35 -13.80 -13.73 2.72
C LEU A 35 -14.99 -13.52 3.65
N SER A 36 -15.34 -14.56 4.41
CA SER A 36 -16.23 -14.42 5.56
C SER A 36 -15.54 -13.72 6.73
N ASP A 37 -16.32 -13.18 7.68
CA ASP A 37 -15.79 -12.53 8.89
C ASP A 37 -14.79 -13.40 9.67
N VAL A 38 -15.04 -14.71 9.72
CA VAL A 38 -14.16 -15.67 10.39
C VAL A 38 -12.83 -15.83 9.64
N GLU A 39 -12.86 -15.80 8.31
CA GLU A 39 -11.66 -15.87 7.48
C GLU A 39 -10.89 -14.56 7.53
N ILE A 40 -11.56 -13.42 7.46
CA ILE A 40 -10.97 -12.09 7.64
C ILE A 40 -10.15 -12.05 8.92
N PHE A 41 -10.73 -12.50 10.05
CA PHE A 41 -10.02 -12.52 11.33
C PHE A 41 -8.75 -13.39 11.30
N LYS A 42 -8.82 -14.58 10.69
CA LYS A 42 -7.69 -15.50 10.61
C LYS A 42 -6.61 -14.99 9.67
N VAL A 43 -7.00 -14.49 8.50
CA VAL A 43 -6.11 -13.90 7.51
C VAL A 43 -5.40 -12.70 8.11
N GLU A 44 -6.14 -11.76 8.71
CA GLU A 44 -5.57 -10.59 9.40
C GLU A 44 -4.48 -11.01 10.41
N THR A 45 -4.78 -12.00 11.25
CA THR A 45 -3.85 -12.49 12.28
C THR A 45 -2.57 -13.08 11.66
N GLU A 46 -2.70 -13.88 10.61
CA GLU A 46 -1.55 -14.49 9.95
C GLU A 46 -0.72 -13.46 9.19
N LEU A 47 -1.36 -12.52 8.49
CA LEU A 47 -0.70 -11.42 7.77
C LEU A 47 0.15 -10.55 8.73
N ILE A 48 -0.41 -10.20 9.89
CA ILE A 48 0.34 -9.47 10.93
C ILE A 48 1.56 -10.29 11.39
N THR A 49 1.37 -11.59 11.62
CA THR A 49 2.44 -12.51 12.04
C THR A 49 3.54 -12.64 10.98
N MET A 50 3.17 -12.70 9.71
CA MET A 50 4.11 -12.74 8.57
C MET A 50 4.89 -11.42 8.48
N LEU A 51 4.21 -10.28 8.61
CA LEU A 51 4.83 -8.96 8.51
C LEU A 51 5.86 -8.70 9.62
N GLN A 52 5.60 -9.18 10.84
CA GLN A 52 6.56 -9.13 11.95
C GLN A 52 7.84 -9.93 11.69
N LYS A 53 7.78 -10.98 10.84
CA LYS A 53 8.95 -11.80 10.50
C LYS A 53 9.77 -11.19 9.37
N LYS A 54 9.10 -10.62 8.37
CA LYS A 54 9.74 -10.03 7.19
C LYS A 54 8.84 -8.92 6.63
N PRO A 55 9.38 -7.72 6.35
CA PRO A 55 8.68 -6.70 5.59
C PRO A 55 8.23 -7.24 4.23
N ASP A 56 6.95 -7.04 3.92
CA ASP A 56 6.33 -7.40 2.63
C ASP A 56 5.28 -6.35 2.29
N MET A 57 5.49 -5.60 1.20
CA MET A 57 4.62 -4.47 0.85
C MET A 57 3.23 -4.92 0.39
N LEU A 58 3.10 -6.11 -0.21
CA LEU A 58 1.79 -6.63 -0.55
C LEU A 58 0.98 -6.92 0.72
N ILE A 59 1.62 -7.42 1.78
CA ILE A 59 0.96 -7.61 3.09
C ILE A 59 0.53 -6.28 3.69
N VAL A 60 1.39 -5.26 3.64
CA VAL A 60 1.08 -3.90 4.11
C VAL A 60 -0.15 -3.34 3.41
N GLU A 61 -0.18 -3.40 2.08
CA GLU A 61 -1.31 -2.93 1.28
C GLU A 61 -2.59 -3.70 1.58
N THR A 62 -2.48 -5.04 1.72
CA THR A 62 -3.62 -5.90 2.05
C THR A 62 -4.23 -5.53 3.40
N LEU A 63 -3.40 -5.29 4.42
CA LEU A 63 -3.87 -4.85 5.74
C LEU A 63 -4.51 -3.45 5.69
N GLY A 64 -3.99 -2.56 4.84
CA GLY A 64 -4.57 -1.25 4.56
C GLY A 64 -5.95 -1.33 3.90
N TYR A 65 -6.08 -2.18 2.89
CA TYR A 65 -7.35 -2.47 2.21
C TYR A 65 -8.39 -3.05 3.17
N MET A 66 -7.99 -4.02 4.00
CA MET A 66 -8.83 -4.65 5.02
C MET A 66 -9.24 -3.73 6.18
N LYS A 67 -8.71 -2.50 6.27
CA LYS A 67 -8.91 -1.59 7.40
C LYS A 67 -8.53 -2.22 8.75
N SER A 68 -7.43 -2.99 8.76
CA SER A 68 -6.99 -3.73 9.95
C SER A 68 -6.44 -2.80 11.04
N GLU A 69 -7.29 -2.35 11.96
CA GLU A 69 -6.84 -1.57 13.13
C GLU A 69 -5.83 -2.34 14.00
N LYS A 70 -5.94 -3.67 14.07
CA LYS A 70 -5.02 -4.52 14.85
C LYS A 70 -3.60 -4.50 14.31
N SER A 71 -3.42 -4.22 13.02
CA SER A 71 -2.10 -4.15 12.39
C SER A 71 -1.35 -2.85 12.69
N LEU A 72 -2.05 -1.79 13.14
CA LEU A 72 -1.47 -0.46 13.32
C LEU A 72 -0.16 -0.46 14.12
N PRO A 73 -0.04 -1.13 15.29
CA PRO A 73 1.22 -1.14 16.04
C PRO A 73 2.40 -1.67 15.21
N VAL A 74 2.19 -2.76 14.46
CA VAL A 74 3.22 -3.37 13.61
C VAL A 74 3.53 -2.49 12.40
N LEU A 75 2.52 -1.85 11.80
CA LEU A 75 2.72 -0.94 10.67
C LEU A 75 3.50 0.32 11.07
N TYR A 76 3.22 0.91 12.23
CA TYR A 76 3.99 2.04 12.74
C TYR A 76 5.43 1.66 13.04
N GLU A 77 5.67 0.51 13.70
CA GLU A 77 7.02 0.01 13.96
C GLU A 77 7.79 -0.24 12.65
N LEU A 78 7.13 -0.88 11.68
CA LEU A 78 7.67 -1.11 10.35
C LEU A 78 8.06 0.21 9.69
N LEU A 79 7.16 1.21 9.67
CA LEU A 79 7.40 2.51 9.04
C LEU A 79 8.67 3.20 9.54
N GLU A 80 8.93 3.15 10.85
CA GLU A 80 10.12 3.77 11.45
C GLU A 80 11.42 3.00 11.13
N SER A 81 11.32 1.71 10.79
CA SER A 81 12.47 0.86 10.45
C SER A 81 12.85 0.87 8.96
N LEU A 82 11.95 1.35 8.09
CA LEU A 82 12.14 1.32 6.64
C LEU A 82 13.18 2.35 6.19
N ASN A 83 14.06 1.94 5.28
CA ASN A 83 15.02 2.82 4.61
C ASN A 83 14.62 3.18 3.17
N ASP A 84 13.76 2.37 2.54
CA ASP A 84 13.26 2.62 1.19
C ASP A 84 12.09 3.61 1.21
N GLU A 85 12.18 4.65 0.39
CA GLU A 85 11.23 5.77 0.41
C GLU A 85 9.87 5.38 -0.17
N MET A 86 9.84 4.47 -1.14
CA MET A 86 8.59 3.93 -1.66
C MET A 86 7.88 3.08 -0.61
N ALA A 87 8.61 2.18 0.06
CA ALA A 87 8.06 1.37 1.14
C ALA A 87 7.48 2.24 2.27
N LYS A 88 8.12 3.37 2.61
CA LYS A 88 7.58 4.34 3.57
C LYS A 88 6.26 4.95 3.09
N ILE A 89 6.17 5.37 1.83
CA ILE A 89 4.92 5.92 1.26
C ILE A 89 3.81 4.87 1.28
N ILE A 90 4.08 3.63 0.87
CA ILE A 90 3.12 2.53 0.87
C ILE A 90 2.59 2.27 2.29
N THR A 91 3.51 2.16 3.25
CA THR A 91 3.18 1.89 4.65
C THR A 91 2.39 3.05 5.27
N ALA A 92 2.83 4.29 5.06
CA ALA A 92 2.13 5.47 5.56
C ALA A 92 0.74 5.62 4.93
N THR A 93 0.59 5.34 3.64
CA THR A 93 -0.71 5.32 2.96
C THR A 93 -1.64 4.27 3.54
N SER A 94 -1.13 3.06 3.79
CA SER A 94 -1.92 1.97 4.38
C SER A 94 -2.37 2.31 5.81
N ILE A 95 -1.49 2.92 6.63
CA ILE A 95 -1.87 3.41 7.96
C ILE A 95 -2.96 4.48 7.86
N PHE A 96 -2.77 5.48 6.99
CA PHE A 96 -3.76 6.54 6.76
C PHE A 96 -5.11 5.96 6.35
N GLU A 97 -5.11 4.97 5.47
CA GLU A 97 -6.32 4.31 5.03
C GLU A 97 -7.06 3.57 6.14
N ILE A 98 -6.35 3.05 7.15
CA ILE A 98 -6.94 2.37 8.31
C ILE A 98 -7.54 3.38 9.28
N ASN A 99 -6.82 4.45 9.65
CA ASN A 99 -7.19 5.30 10.78
C ASN A 99 -7.18 6.82 10.53
N GLN A 100 -6.88 7.26 9.31
CA GLN A 100 -6.81 8.67 8.91
C GLN A 100 -5.79 9.50 9.70
N ASP A 101 -4.71 8.89 10.22
CA ASP A 101 -3.65 9.61 10.92
C ASP A 101 -2.96 10.62 10.00
N GLN A 102 -3.26 11.89 10.23
CA GLN A 102 -2.77 13.02 9.43
C GLN A 102 -1.24 13.14 9.43
N LYS A 103 -0.54 12.55 10.42
CA LYS A 103 0.94 12.51 10.40
C LYS A 103 1.48 11.71 9.21
N MET A 104 0.70 10.76 8.68
CA MET A 104 1.09 9.96 7.53
C MET A 104 1.18 10.77 6.25
N ILE A 105 0.37 11.83 6.12
CA ILE A 105 0.45 12.78 5.00
C ILE A 105 1.83 13.45 5.00
N GLU A 106 2.25 13.99 6.14
CA GLU A 106 3.55 14.68 6.25
C GLU A 106 4.73 13.73 6.04
N LYS A 107 4.67 12.51 6.59
CA LYS A 107 5.70 11.49 6.35
C LYS A 107 5.78 11.12 4.87
N SER A 108 4.64 10.93 4.20
CA SER A 108 4.61 10.55 2.79
C SER A 108 5.11 11.67 1.89
N LYS A 109 4.76 12.93 2.18
CA LYS A 109 5.31 14.11 1.49
C LYS A 109 6.82 14.22 1.67
N ALA A 110 7.33 13.96 2.87
CA ALA A 110 8.77 13.99 3.14
C ALA A 110 9.52 12.92 2.34
N SER A 111 9.03 11.68 2.32
CA SER A 111 9.60 10.59 1.53
C SER A 111 9.48 10.82 0.03
N PHE A 112 8.36 11.34 -0.46
CA PHE A 112 8.18 11.64 -1.88
C PHE A 112 9.24 12.60 -2.43
N LYS A 113 9.58 13.65 -1.66
CA LYS A 113 10.57 14.67 -2.07
C LYS A 113 11.99 14.12 -2.23
N THR A 114 12.29 12.93 -1.71
CA THR A 114 13.63 12.32 -1.80
C THR A 114 13.72 11.29 -2.93
N ILE A 115 12.60 10.91 -3.55
CA ILE A 115 12.56 9.98 -4.68
C ILE A 115 13.22 10.61 -5.91
N LYS A 116 14.19 9.89 -6.48
CA LYS A 116 14.90 10.29 -7.70
C LYS A 116 14.63 9.35 -8.87
N ASP A 117 14.27 8.11 -8.59
CA ASP A 117 13.95 7.15 -9.64
C ASP A 117 12.60 7.49 -10.26
N LYS A 118 12.57 7.49 -11.59
CA LYS A 118 11.40 7.88 -12.38
C LYS A 118 10.21 6.94 -12.16
N PHE A 119 10.45 5.64 -12.09
CA PHE A 119 9.37 4.66 -11.97
C PHE A 119 8.81 4.65 -10.54
N GLN A 120 9.67 4.80 -9.54
CA GLN A 120 9.24 5.04 -8.16
C GLN A 120 8.41 6.32 -8.04
N LEU A 121 8.84 7.42 -8.67
CA LEU A 121 8.09 8.67 -8.66
C LEU A 121 6.67 8.49 -9.23
N ILE A 122 6.56 7.80 -10.36
CA ILE A 122 5.28 7.47 -10.99
C ILE A 122 4.41 6.64 -10.04
N SER A 123 4.96 5.57 -9.47
CA SER A 123 4.23 4.74 -8.50
C SER A 123 3.76 5.53 -7.28
N ALA A 124 4.60 6.44 -6.76
CA ALA A 124 4.27 7.26 -5.60
C ALA A 124 3.02 8.13 -5.83
N PHE A 125 2.79 8.64 -7.04
CA PHE A 125 1.58 9.39 -7.38
C PHE A 125 0.30 8.61 -7.05
N HIS A 126 0.27 7.32 -7.40
CA HIS A 126 -0.89 6.46 -7.19
C HIS A 126 -1.16 6.16 -5.71
N TYR A 127 -0.12 6.12 -4.87
CA TYR A 127 -0.31 5.96 -3.42
C TYR A 127 -0.72 7.26 -2.76
N LEU A 128 -0.02 8.36 -3.05
CA LEU A 128 -0.26 9.64 -2.41
C LEU A 128 -1.69 10.15 -2.64
N ILE A 129 -2.22 10.02 -3.86
CA ILE A 129 -3.56 10.52 -4.18
C ILE A 129 -4.67 9.86 -3.33
N ARG A 130 -4.45 8.63 -2.84
CA ARG A 130 -5.40 7.91 -1.96
C ARG A 130 -5.63 8.61 -0.63
N MET A 131 -4.70 9.47 -0.20
CA MET A 131 -4.85 10.27 1.02
C MET A 131 -5.82 11.46 0.86
N GLN A 132 -6.22 11.79 -0.38
CA GLN A 132 -7.20 12.85 -0.69
C GLN A 132 -6.86 14.22 -0.06
N ASP A 133 -5.57 14.47 0.14
CA ASP A 133 -5.08 15.73 0.70
C ASP A 133 -4.78 16.76 -0.40
N SER A 134 -5.13 18.01 -0.10
CA SER A 134 -4.97 19.11 -1.05
C SER A 134 -3.49 19.49 -1.27
N GLU A 135 -2.64 19.35 -0.25
CA GLU A 135 -1.20 19.63 -0.39
C GLU A 135 -0.50 18.51 -1.17
N ILE A 136 -0.93 17.26 -1.00
CA ILE A 136 -0.53 16.16 -1.88
C ILE A 136 -0.93 16.43 -3.34
N SER A 137 -2.17 16.88 -3.56
CA SER A 137 -2.64 17.17 -4.92
C SER A 137 -1.79 18.26 -5.59
N LYS A 138 -1.43 19.32 -4.85
CA LYS A 138 -0.51 20.37 -5.34
C LYS A 138 0.88 19.80 -5.64
N LEU A 139 1.39 18.94 -4.77
CA LEU A 139 2.70 18.30 -4.95
C LEU A 139 2.74 17.46 -6.24
N ILE A 140 1.70 16.68 -6.53
CA ILE A 140 1.60 15.92 -7.78
C ILE A 140 1.44 16.88 -8.98
N GLN A 141 0.71 17.98 -8.81
CA GLN A 141 0.47 18.97 -9.87
C GLN A 141 1.78 19.57 -10.42
N GLU A 142 2.80 19.76 -9.58
CA GLU A 142 4.13 20.23 -9.99
C GLU A 142 4.78 19.35 -11.08
N HIS A 143 4.36 18.09 -11.20
CA HIS A 143 4.87 17.14 -12.18
C HIS A 143 4.06 17.09 -13.48
N THR A 144 2.91 17.76 -13.58
CA THR A 144 2.02 17.69 -14.77
C THR A 144 2.61 18.33 -16.04
N THR A 145 3.60 19.21 -15.89
CA THR A 145 4.34 19.83 -17.00
C THR A 145 5.78 19.34 -17.11
N ASN A 146 6.10 18.19 -16.49
CA ASN A 146 7.43 17.60 -16.58
C ASN A 146 7.80 17.30 -18.04
N SER A 147 9.06 17.52 -18.42
CA SER A 147 9.55 17.26 -19.78
C SER A 147 9.53 15.78 -20.16
N ASP A 148 9.58 14.89 -19.16
CA ASP A 148 9.36 13.47 -19.37
C ASP A 148 7.85 13.19 -19.52
N TYR A 149 7.49 12.65 -20.69
CA TYR A 149 6.10 12.32 -21.01
C TYR A 149 5.46 11.35 -20.02
N LEU A 150 6.18 10.32 -19.54
CA LEU A 150 5.58 9.35 -18.63
C LEU A 150 5.32 9.97 -17.25
N ILE A 151 6.19 10.85 -16.77
CA ILE A 151 5.98 11.55 -15.49
C ILE A 151 4.76 12.47 -15.60
N SER A 152 4.73 13.33 -16.63
CA SER A 152 3.63 14.29 -16.82
C SER A 152 2.30 13.61 -17.10
N TYR A 153 2.27 12.56 -17.91
CA TYR A 153 1.08 11.77 -18.19
C TYR A 153 0.51 11.13 -16.92
N ASN A 154 1.33 10.41 -16.13
CA ASN A 154 0.82 9.75 -14.92
C ASN A 154 0.37 10.75 -13.85
N ALA A 155 1.10 11.86 -13.66
CA ALA A 155 0.68 12.93 -12.75
C ALA A 155 -0.70 13.49 -13.13
N LYS A 156 -0.94 13.73 -14.43
CA LYS A 156 -2.24 14.17 -14.95
C LYS A 156 -3.34 13.13 -14.74
N GLN A 157 -3.06 11.86 -15.05
CA GLN A 157 -4.02 10.77 -14.91
C GLN A 157 -4.49 10.60 -13.46
N VAL A 158 -3.58 10.58 -12.48
CA VAL A 158 -3.99 10.44 -11.07
C VAL A 158 -4.78 11.64 -10.56
N LEU A 159 -4.54 12.83 -11.12
CA LEU A 159 -5.30 14.04 -10.79
C LEU A 159 -6.63 14.14 -11.56
N GLY A 160 -6.92 13.22 -12.49
CA GLY A 160 -8.11 13.28 -13.34
C GLY A 160 -8.10 14.45 -14.33
N ILE A 161 -6.91 14.93 -14.71
CA ILE A 161 -6.73 16.05 -15.64
C ILE A 161 -6.40 15.47 -17.02
N SER A 162 -7.24 15.73 -18.02
CA SER A 162 -7.02 15.36 -19.43
C SER A 162 -6.10 16.35 -20.13
#